data_AF-A0A948VBX2-F1
#
_entry.id   AF-A0A948VBX2-F1
#
_cell.length_a   1.000
_cell.length_b   1.000
_cell.length_c   1.000
_cell.angle_alpha   90.00
_cell.angle_beta   90.00
_cell.angle_gamma   90.00
#
_symmetry.space_group_name_H-M   'P 1'
#
loop_
_entity.id
_entity.type
_entity.pdbx_description
1 polymer ?
#
loop_
_entity_poly.entity_id
_entity_poly.type
_entity_poly.pdbx_seq_one_letter_code
_entity_poly.pdbx_strand_id
1 'polypeptide(L)'
;MDRASSRLVLLHQDAFAGEGGVDRLEGWLLELMGLDPSSLPVLIHGGIPAGALVRFFRVGLFDALALPFGRRDWFNLLIRAEKRMERRSQNRLVLEANVQTQDLLRRMRRRIETETDRTAGDLLQAQESLETVNRQLTDAMAEISLLYRFGRELSQARNWDEVLRRILKELAEFLGAGGAALVLKSAPGGRFSPRQTWQWEEKSWDKVLVNLHDQVDAAVAESIMAPGVFRIDAGTGGLPDQGRRIIALPLEHQDLRLGYLLLLF
;
A
#
# COMPACT_ATOMS: atom_id res chain seq x y z
N MET A 1 -1.36 4.51 -44.78
CA MET A 1 0.11 4.69 -44.88
C MET A 1 0.50 4.34 -46.29
N ASP A 2 0.86 5.35 -47.09
CA ASP A 2 1.41 5.09 -48.43
C ASP A 2 2.69 4.27 -48.29
N ARG A 3 2.78 3.17 -49.05
CA ARG A 3 4.04 2.44 -49.20
C ARG A 3 5.04 3.41 -49.80
N ALA A 4 6.00 3.86 -49.00
CA ALA A 4 7.18 4.59 -49.48
C ALA A 4 7.84 3.71 -50.54
N SER A 5 7.51 3.98 -51.79
CA SER A 5 7.93 3.19 -52.93
C SER A 5 9.37 3.59 -53.16
N SER A 6 10.33 2.75 -52.75
CA SER A 6 11.74 3.11 -52.92
C SER A 6 12.02 3.42 -54.39
N ARG A 7 12.65 4.56 -54.63
CA ARG A 7 12.83 5.13 -55.97
C ARG A 7 14.28 5.01 -56.38
N LEU A 8 14.52 4.43 -57.55
CA LEU A 8 15.80 4.56 -58.24
C LEU A 8 15.87 5.97 -58.82
N VAL A 9 16.88 6.75 -58.44
CA VAL A 9 17.06 8.11 -58.96
C VAL A 9 18.26 8.11 -59.88
N LEU A 10 18.02 8.28 -61.17
CA LEU A 10 19.07 8.29 -62.19
C LEU A 10 19.56 9.72 -62.40
N LEU A 11 20.86 9.92 -62.25
CA LEU A 11 21.52 11.20 -62.40
C LEU A 11 22.48 11.12 -63.58
N HIS A 12 22.32 12.01 -64.55
CA HIS A 12 23.29 12.17 -65.62
C HIS A 12 24.32 13.22 -65.22
N GLN A 13 25.61 12.96 -65.44
CA GLN A 13 26.69 13.89 -65.05
C GLN A 13 26.49 15.32 -65.61
N ASP A 14 25.86 15.44 -66.79
CA ASP A 14 25.66 16.74 -67.46
C ASP A 14 24.72 17.67 -66.68
N ALA A 15 23.85 17.12 -65.82
CA ALA A 15 23.00 17.91 -64.93
C ALA A 15 23.82 18.75 -63.92
N PHE A 16 25.08 18.38 -63.71
CA PHE A 16 25.99 19.03 -62.78
C PHE A 16 27.27 19.50 -63.48
N ALA A 17 27.22 19.78 -64.78
CA ALA A 17 28.35 20.31 -65.52
C ALA A 17 28.74 21.74 -65.05
N GLY A 18 30.01 22.10 -65.28
CA GLY A 18 30.58 23.43 -64.99
C GLY A 18 31.42 23.49 -63.71
N GLU A 19 31.99 24.67 -63.44
CA GLU A 19 32.74 24.93 -62.20
C GLU A 19 31.85 24.68 -60.98
N GLY A 20 32.40 24.00 -59.96
CA GLY A 20 31.67 23.62 -58.75
C GLY A 20 30.59 22.53 -58.94
N GLY A 21 30.56 21.84 -60.09
CA GLY A 21 29.61 20.75 -60.34
C GLY A 21 29.64 19.61 -59.32
N VAL A 22 30.86 19.23 -58.88
CA VAL A 22 31.09 18.18 -57.90
C VAL A 22 30.46 18.54 -56.54
N ASP A 23 30.71 19.75 -56.05
CA ASP A 23 30.19 20.17 -54.74
C ASP A 23 28.67 20.34 -54.75
N ARG A 24 28.10 20.78 -55.88
CA ARG A 24 26.64 20.83 -56.09
C ARG A 24 26.00 19.45 -56.06
N LEU A 25 26.60 18.46 -56.72
CA LEU A 25 26.11 17.08 -56.68
C LEU A 25 26.21 16.49 -55.27
N GLU A 26 27.31 16.76 -54.55
CA GLU A 26 27.47 16.33 -53.16
C GLU A 26 26.39 16.91 -52.24
N GLY A 27 26.16 18.23 -52.31
CA GLY A 27 25.11 18.89 -51.55
C GLY A 27 23.72 18.33 -51.87
N TRP A 28 23.43 18.10 -53.15
CA TRP A 28 22.16 17.52 -53.58
C TRP A 28 21.97 16.08 -53.06
N LEU A 29 23.02 15.26 -53.04
CA LEU A 29 22.95 13.89 -52.50
C LEU A 29 22.65 13.90 -50.99
N LEU A 30 23.26 14.83 -50.23
CA LEU A 30 22.97 15.01 -48.81
C LEU A 30 21.53 15.44 -48.56
N GLU A 31 21.02 16.40 -49.35
CA GLU A 31 19.63 16.84 -49.28
C GLU A 31 18.66 15.70 -49.63
N LEU A 32 18.95 14.94 -50.69
CA LEU A 32 18.14 13.79 -51.10
C LEU A 32 18.06 12.75 -49.98
N MET A 33 19.19 12.42 -49.35
CA MET A 33 19.22 11.47 -48.23
C MET A 33 18.40 11.96 -47.03
N GLY A 34 18.37 13.27 -46.77
CA GLY A 34 17.58 13.88 -45.71
C GLY A 34 16.08 13.88 -46.00
N LEU A 35 15.69 14.09 -47.26
CA LEU A 35 14.29 14.13 -47.70
C LEU A 35 13.68 12.73 -47.85
N ASP A 36 14.40 11.81 -48.50
CA ASP A 36 13.92 10.46 -48.75
C ASP A 36 15.07 9.43 -48.61
N PRO A 37 15.24 8.83 -47.42
CA PRO A 37 16.26 7.81 -47.20
C PRO A 37 15.98 6.50 -47.96
N SER A 38 14.81 6.36 -48.59
CA SER A 38 14.47 5.21 -49.43
C SER A 38 14.97 5.35 -50.88
N SER A 39 15.44 6.54 -51.26
CA SER A 39 16.02 6.77 -52.57
C SER A 39 17.35 6.03 -52.77
N LEU A 40 17.59 5.60 -54.01
CA LEU A 40 18.85 4.99 -54.46
C LEU A 40 19.41 5.81 -55.62
N PRO A 41 20.25 6.82 -55.34
CA PRO A 41 20.83 7.65 -56.37
C PRO A 41 21.92 6.90 -57.14
N VAL A 42 21.79 6.87 -58.46
CA VAL A 42 22.72 6.23 -59.39
C VAL A 42 23.28 7.28 -60.34
N LEU A 43 24.59 7.38 -60.43
CA LEU A 43 25.26 8.35 -61.28
C LEU A 43 25.72 7.71 -62.59
N ILE A 44 25.24 8.23 -63.71
CA ILE A 44 25.71 7.88 -65.06
C ILE A 44 26.74 8.92 -65.48
N HIS A 45 27.98 8.50 -65.73
CA HIS A 45 29.11 9.41 -65.97
C HIS A 45 30.04 8.96 -67.11
N GLY A 46 30.64 9.91 -67.83
CA GLY A 46 31.62 9.70 -68.89
C GLY A 46 33.05 9.95 -68.43
N GLY A 47 33.47 9.32 -67.32
CA GLY A 47 34.88 9.38 -66.87
C GLY A 47 35.20 10.31 -65.69
N ILE A 48 34.26 10.55 -64.77
CA ILE A 48 34.53 11.21 -63.48
C ILE A 48 35.71 10.53 -62.75
N PRO A 49 36.68 11.31 -62.19
CA PRO A 49 37.82 10.76 -61.48
C PRO A 49 37.41 10.02 -60.20
N ALA A 50 38.13 8.94 -59.87
CA ALA A 50 37.82 8.06 -58.74
C ALA A 50 37.71 8.81 -57.40
N GLY A 51 38.52 9.85 -57.18
CA GLY A 51 38.46 10.66 -55.95
C GLY A 51 37.10 11.36 -55.76
N ALA A 52 36.46 11.81 -56.84
CA ALA A 52 35.14 12.42 -56.79
C ALA A 52 34.05 11.36 -56.56
N LEU A 53 34.15 10.19 -57.20
CA LEU A 53 33.23 9.08 -56.95
C LEU A 53 33.24 8.64 -55.48
N VAL A 54 34.43 8.53 -54.87
CA VAL A 54 34.55 8.18 -53.45
C VAL A 54 33.84 9.21 -52.56
N ARG A 55 33.92 10.51 -52.89
CA ARG A 55 33.16 11.55 -52.17
C ARG A 55 31.66 11.31 -52.29
N PHE A 56 31.16 11.05 -53.50
CA PHE A 56 29.74 10.78 -53.72
C PHE A 56 29.25 9.53 -52.98
N PHE A 57 30.02 8.44 -52.97
CA PHE A 57 29.66 7.24 -52.19
C PHE A 57 29.62 7.51 -50.68
N ARG A 58 30.50 8.38 -50.16
CA ARG A 58 30.49 8.76 -48.73
C ARG A 58 29.23 9.55 -48.35
N VAL A 59 28.70 10.35 -49.27
CA VAL A 59 27.48 11.14 -49.02
C VAL A 59 26.18 10.44 -49.41
N GLY A 60 26.25 9.19 -49.89
CA GLY A 60 25.07 8.36 -50.10
C GLY A 60 24.77 7.95 -51.54
N LEU A 61 25.69 8.16 -52.49
CA LEU A 61 25.57 7.56 -53.82
C LEU A 61 25.44 6.04 -53.70
N PHE A 62 24.44 5.45 -54.37
CA PHE A 62 24.22 4.01 -54.34
C PHE A 62 25.12 3.27 -55.32
N ASP A 63 25.22 3.76 -56.55
CA ASP A 63 26.03 3.13 -57.61
C ASP A 63 26.44 4.17 -58.68
N ALA A 64 27.44 3.83 -59.49
CA ALA A 64 27.92 4.66 -60.58
C ALA A 64 28.17 3.82 -61.84
N LEU A 65 27.63 4.26 -62.98
CA LEU A 65 27.80 3.62 -64.29
C LEU A 65 28.64 4.52 -65.20
N ALA A 66 29.77 3.99 -65.66
CA ALA A 66 30.63 4.67 -66.61
C ALA A 66 30.14 4.47 -68.06
N LEU A 67 30.07 5.54 -68.85
CA LEU A 67 29.76 5.50 -70.27
C LEU A 67 31.00 5.12 -71.10
N PRO A 68 30.84 4.28 -72.15
CA PRO A 68 29.63 3.54 -72.49
C PRO A 68 29.42 2.33 -71.57
N PHE A 69 28.19 2.08 -71.11
CA PHE A 69 27.83 0.87 -70.36
C PHE A 69 26.97 -0.07 -71.20
N GLY A 70 27.13 -1.38 -70.99
CA GLY A 70 26.36 -2.41 -71.69
C GLY A 70 25.07 -2.80 -70.97
N ARG A 71 24.24 -3.60 -71.66
CA ARG A 71 23.01 -4.17 -71.08
C ARG A 71 23.28 -4.98 -69.80
N ARG A 72 24.44 -5.65 -69.72
CA ARG A 72 24.84 -6.44 -68.54
C ARG A 72 25.11 -5.57 -67.32
N ASP A 73 25.76 -4.41 -67.50
CA ASP A 73 26.07 -3.49 -66.41
C ASP A 73 24.78 -2.89 -65.82
N TRP A 74 23.85 -2.53 -66.70
CA TRP A 74 22.51 -2.08 -66.30
C TRP A 74 21.74 -3.14 -65.50
N PHE A 75 21.71 -4.39 -65.98
CA PHE A 75 21.06 -5.48 -65.25
C PHE A 75 21.69 -5.74 -63.89
N ASN A 76 23.02 -5.74 -63.81
CA ASN A 76 23.73 -5.93 -62.56
C ASN A 76 23.42 -4.83 -61.54
N LEU A 77 23.30 -3.58 -62.00
CA LEU A 77 22.87 -2.47 -61.15
C LEU A 77 21.45 -2.68 -60.63
N LEU A 78 20.50 -3.04 -61.49
CA LEU A 78 19.11 -3.28 -61.08
C LEU A 78 19.03 -4.40 -60.04
N ILE A 79 19.75 -5.51 -60.24
CA ILE A 79 19.81 -6.62 -59.27
C ILE A 79 20.37 -6.15 -57.93
N ARG A 80 21.42 -5.31 -57.93
CA ARG A 80 21.97 -4.74 -56.68
C ARG A 80 20.97 -3.80 -56.01
N ALA A 81 20.30 -2.95 -56.78
CA ALA A 81 19.30 -2.00 -56.28
C ALA A 81 18.14 -2.73 -55.61
N GLU A 82 17.60 -3.76 -56.27
CA GLU A 82 16.54 -4.60 -55.74
C GLU A 82 16.94 -5.25 -54.41
N LYS A 83 18.09 -5.93 -54.37
CA LYS A 83 18.62 -6.54 -53.14
C LYS A 83 18.82 -5.52 -52.02
N ARG A 84 19.24 -4.29 -52.34
CA ARG A 84 19.43 -3.23 -51.36
C ARG A 84 18.10 -2.73 -50.82
N MET A 85 17.10 -2.55 -51.68
CA MET A 85 15.74 -2.16 -51.30
C MET A 85 15.10 -3.22 -50.41
N GLU A 86 15.21 -4.49 -50.77
CA GLU A 86 14.68 -5.60 -49.98
C GLU A 86 15.28 -5.62 -48.57
N ARG A 87 16.61 -5.52 -48.45
CA ARG A 87 17.29 -5.45 -47.15
C ARG A 87 16.84 -4.25 -46.31
N ARG A 88 16.66 -3.08 -46.93
CA ARG A 88 16.16 -1.88 -46.22
C ARG A 88 14.72 -2.09 -45.71
N SER A 89 13.86 -2.70 -46.54
CA SER A 89 12.49 -3.04 -46.16
C SER A 89 12.46 -4.03 -44.99
N GLN A 90 13.26 -5.09 -45.05
CA GLN A 90 13.37 -6.08 -43.97
C GLN A 90 13.87 -5.44 -42.67
N ASN A 91 14.94 -4.64 -42.74
CA ASN A 91 15.47 -3.95 -41.56
C ASN A 91 14.45 -2.99 -40.94
N ARG A 92 13.65 -2.31 -41.76
CA ARG A 92 12.58 -1.43 -41.26
C ARG A 92 11.53 -2.22 -40.49
N LEU A 93 11.07 -3.35 -41.03
CA LEU A 93 10.11 -4.22 -40.34
C LEU A 93 10.68 -4.74 -39.01
N VAL A 94 11.96 -5.12 -38.97
CA VAL A 94 12.62 -5.55 -37.74
C VAL A 94 12.70 -4.42 -36.71
N LEU A 95 13.03 -3.20 -37.13
CA LEU A 95 13.06 -2.04 -36.23
C LEU A 95 11.67 -1.70 -35.69
N GLU A 96 10.65 -1.70 -36.54
CA GLU A 96 9.26 -1.48 -36.13
C GLU A 96 8.78 -2.56 -35.12
N ALA A 97 9.08 -3.84 -35.39
CA ALA A 97 8.78 -4.95 -34.49
C ALA A 97 9.55 -4.83 -33.15
N ASN A 98 10.80 -4.37 -33.18
CA ASN A 98 11.59 -4.15 -31.98
C ASN A 98 11.01 -3.02 -31.12
N VAL A 99 10.59 -1.91 -31.72
CA VAL A 99 9.93 -0.81 -31.01
C VAL A 99 8.64 -1.30 -30.33
N GLN A 100 7.80 -2.04 -31.07
CA GLN A 100 6.56 -2.62 -30.53
C GLN A 100 6.84 -3.58 -29.36
N THR A 101 7.88 -4.41 -29.49
CA THR A 101 8.29 -5.36 -28.46
C THR A 101 8.81 -4.64 -27.22
N GLN A 102 9.64 -3.60 -27.38
CA GLN A 102 10.12 -2.77 -26.28
C GLN A 102 8.97 -2.07 -25.55
N ASP A 103 7.99 -1.55 -26.27
CA ASP A 103 6.81 -0.91 -25.67
C ASP A 103 5.91 -1.91 -24.95
N LEU A 104 5.78 -3.14 -25.46
CA LEU A 104 5.10 -4.22 -24.75
C LEU A 104 5.83 -4.58 -23.45
N LEU A 105 7.15 -4.79 -23.50
CA LEU A 105 7.96 -5.11 -22.32
C LEU A 105 7.89 -3.99 -21.27
N ARG A 106 7.94 -2.71 -21.69
CA ARG A 106 7.76 -1.57 -20.78
C ARG A 106 6.39 -1.57 -20.11
N ARG A 107 5.32 -1.88 -20.85
CA ARG A 107 3.96 -1.98 -20.30
C ARG A 107 3.83 -3.16 -19.32
N MET A 108 4.37 -4.33 -19.66
CA MET A 108 4.36 -5.49 -18.78
C MET A 108 5.13 -5.22 -17.50
N ARG A 109 6.32 -4.60 -17.59
CA ARG A 109 7.12 -4.21 -16.43
C ARG A 109 6.33 -3.28 -15.50
N ARG A 110 5.72 -2.21 -16.02
CA ARG A 110 4.91 -1.30 -15.21
C ARG A 110 3.74 -2.01 -14.54
N ARG A 111 3.09 -2.94 -15.26
CA ARG A 111 2.00 -3.74 -14.70
C ARG A 111 2.47 -4.60 -13.54
N ILE A 112 3.59 -5.31 -13.71
CA ILE A 112 4.18 -6.13 -12.64
C ILE A 112 4.53 -5.26 -11.44
N GLU A 113 5.19 -4.11 -11.64
CA GLU A 113 5.52 -3.18 -10.55
C GLU A 113 4.26 -2.74 -9.79
N THR A 114 3.18 -2.37 -10.50
CA THR A 114 1.92 -1.98 -9.83
C THR A 114 1.21 -3.14 -9.13
N GLU A 115 1.29 -4.36 -9.67
CA GLU A 115 0.70 -5.54 -9.05
C GLU A 115 1.50 -5.93 -7.79
N THR A 116 2.84 -5.88 -7.85
CA THR A 116 3.70 -6.15 -6.69
C THR A 116 3.47 -5.15 -5.56
N ASP A 117 3.38 -3.86 -5.87
CA ASP A 117 3.14 -2.81 -4.86
C ASP A 117 1.80 -2.99 -4.16
N ARG A 118 0.75 -3.34 -4.91
CA ARG A 118 -0.57 -3.66 -4.33
C ARG A 118 -0.50 -4.88 -3.43
N THR A 119 0.08 -5.98 -3.89
CA THR A 119 0.20 -7.20 -3.08
C THR A 119 1.03 -6.98 -1.82
N ALA A 120 2.07 -6.15 -1.87
CA ALA A 120 2.84 -5.78 -0.69
C ALA A 120 2.01 -4.97 0.31
N GLY A 121 1.19 -4.03 -0.17
CA GLY A 121 0.24 -3.28 0.65
C GLY A 121 -0.79 -4.19 1.34
N ASP A 122 -1.41 -5.10 0.58
CA ASP A 122 -2.40 -6.05 1.11
C ASP A 122 -1.81 -6.97 2.19
N LEU A 123 -0.56 -7.44 1.99
CA LEU A 123 0.14 -8.29 2.97
C LEU A 123 0.44 -7.54 4.28
N LEU A 124 0.88 -6.29 4.19
CA LEU A 124 1.13 -5.47 5.38
C LEU A 124 -0.16 -5.21 6.16
N GLN A 125 -1.26 -4.90 5.47
CA GLN A 125 -2.56 -4.71 6.09
C GLN A 125 -3.06 -6.01 6.75
N ALA A 126 -2.87 -7.15 6.10
CA ALA A 126 -3.23 -8.45 6.68
C ALA A 126 -2.39 -8.77 7.92
N GLN A 127 -1.09 -8.46 7.92
CA GLN A 127 -0.23 -8.63 9.09
C GLN A 127 -0.70 -7.76 10.26
N GLU A 128 -0.97 -6.47 10.03
CA GLU A 128 -1.44 -5.55 11.06
C GLU A 128 -2.78 -6.01 11.65
N SER A 129 -3.69 -6.48 10.79
CA SER A 129 -4.96 -7.08 11.23
C SER A 129 -4.74 -8.31 12.08
N LEU A 130 -3.84 -9.22 11.68
CA LEU A 130 -3.54 -10.43 12.43
C LEU A 130 -2.90 -10.12 13.79
N GLU A 131 -1.98 -9.16 13.86
CA GLU A 131 -1.39 -8.72 15.11
C GLU A 131 -2.45 -8.14 16.06
N THR A 132 -3.37 -7.33 15.53
CA THR A 132 -4.48 -6.76 16.32
C THR A 132 -5.39 -7.85 16.87
N VAL A 133 -5.80 -8.80 16.04
CA VAL A 133 -6.63 -9.94 16.47
C VAL A 133 -5.90 -10.81 17.49
N ASN A 134 -4.60 -11.03 17.31
CA ASN A 134 -3.80 -11.83 18.24
C ASN A 134 -3.66 -11.15 19.62
N ARG A 135 -3.48 -9.82 19.65
CA ARG A 135 -3.51 -9.07 20.91
C ARG A 135 -4.86 -9.21 21.61
N GLN A 136 -5.97 -8.99 20.89
CA GLN A 136 -7.32 -9.16 21.44
C GLN A 136 -7.58 -10.58 21.97
N LEU A 137 -7.10 -11.60 21.27
CA LEU A 137 -7.24 -12.99 21.70
C LEU A 137 -6.40 -13.29 22.93
N THR A 138 -5.18 -12.73 23.00
CA THR A 138 -4.32 -12.87 24.18
C THR A 138 -4.98 -12.23 25.40
N ASP A 139 -5.57 -11.04 25.24
CA ASP A 139 -6.28 -10.34 26.31
C ASP A 139 -7.51 -11.14 26.78
N ALA A 140 -8.31 -11.66 25.85
CA ALA A 140 -9.46 -12.50 26.15
C ALA A 140 -9.06 -13.82 26.84
N MET A 141 -7.95 -14.45 26.41
CA MET A 141 -7.42 -15.65 27.07
C MET A 141 -6.94 -15.36 28.49
N ALA A 142 -6.33 -14.21 28.72
CA ALA A 142 -5.92 -13.76 30.06
C ALA A 142 -7.15 -13.58 30.96
N GLU A 143 -8.21 -12.94 30.45
CA GLU A 143 -9.48 -12.78 31.16
C GLU A 143 -10.11 -14.13 31.52
N ILE A 144 -10.24 -15.05 30.56
CA ILE A 144 -10.81 -16.39 30.79
C ILE A 144 -9.98 -17.17 31.83
N SER A 145 -8.65 -17.08 31.74
CA SER A 145 -7.74 -17.76 32.68
C SER A 145 -7.92 -17.23 34.11
N LEU A 146 -8.09 -15.91 34.26
CA LEU A 146 -8.37 -15.28 35.55
C LEU A 146 -9.71 -15.75 36.12
N LEU A 147 -10.78 -15.75 35.30
CA LEU A 147 -12.11 -16.21 35.71
C LEU A 147 -12.09 -17.68 36.15
N TYR A 148 -11.38 -18.54 35.41
CA TYR A 148 -11.24 -19.95 35.78
C TYR A 148 -10.48 -20.12 37.10
N ARG A 149 -9.41 -19.33 37.32
CA ARG A 149 -8.69 -19.33 38.60
C ARG A 149 -9.61 -18.95 39.75
N PHE A 150 -10.39 -17.88 39.59
CA PHE A 150 -11.37 -17.46 40.60
C PHE A 150 -12.40 -18.56 40.88
N GLY A 151 -12.99 -19.15 39.84
CA GLY A 151 -13.95 -20.25 40.00
C GLY A 151 -13.36 -21.43 40.79
N ARG A 152 -12.10 -21.79 40.50
CA ARG A 152 -11.39 -22.85 41.22
C ARG A 152 -11.13 -22.48 42.68
N GLU A 153 -10.62 -21.28 42.96
CA GLU A 153 -10.34 -20.84 44.32
C GLU A 153 -11.61 -20.78 45.18
N LEU A 154 -12.71 -20.25 44.63
CA LEU A 154 -14.00 -20.23 45.29
C LEU A 154 -14.50 -21.66 45.59
N SER A 155 -14.34 -22.61 44.65
CA SER A 155 -14.78 -23.99 44.85
C SER A 155 -14.00 -24.78 45.93
N GLN A 156 -12.76 -24.35 46.23
CA GLN A 156 -11.85 -25.05 47.15
C GLN A 156 -11.69 -24.33 48.50
N ALA A 157 -12.32 -23.17 48.64
CA ALA A 157 -12.17 -22.29 49.80
C ALA A 157 -12.72 -22.93 51.09
N ARG A 158 -11.85 -23.05 52.10
CA ARG A 158 -12.27 -23.30 53.50
C ARG A 158 -12.46 -22.00 54.29
N ASN A 159 -11.79 -20.93 53.87
CA ASN A 159 -11.87 -19.59 54.45
C ASN A 159 -12.24 -18.59 53.35
N TRP A 160 -13.51 -18.20 53.31
CA TRP A 160 -14.05 -17.35 52.26
C TRP A 160 -13.51 -15.92 52.30
N ASP A 161 -13.21 -15.38 53.48
CA ASP A 161 -12.74 -13.99 53.62
C ASP A 161 -11.34 -13.80 53.01
N GLU A 162 -10.45 -14.77 53.23
CA GLU A 162 -9.10 -14.76 52.66
C GLU A 162 -9.13 -14.91 51.14
N VAL A 163 -9.95 -15.83 50.63
CA VAL A 163 -10.11 -16.05 49.19
C VAL A 163 -10.72 -14.83 48.51
N LEU A 164 -11.78 -14.24 49.09
CA LEU A 164 -12.39 -13.02 48.54
C LEU A 164 -11.42 -11.85 48.56
N ARG A 165 -10.61 -11.69 49.62
CA ARG A 165 -9.57 -10.66 49.66
C ARG A 165 -8.52 -10.85 48.56
N ARG A 166 -8.11 -12.10 48.31
CA ARG A 166 -7.16 -12.45 47.25
C ARG A 166 -7.74 -12.15 45.87
N ILE A 167 -8.98 -12.56 45.62
CA ILE A 167 -9.68 -12.29 44.36
C ILE A 167 -9.80 -10.78 44.11
N LEU A 168 -10.19 -10.00 45.13
CA LEU A 168 -10.27 -8.53 45.03
C LEU A 168 -8.91 -7.90 44.70
N LYS A 169 -7.84 -8.40 45.33
CA LYS A 169 -6.48 -7.95 45.04
C LYS A 169 -6.11 -8.25 43.57
N GLU A 170 -6.27 -9.49 43.14
CA GLU A 170 -5.87 -9.94 41.81
C GLU A 170 -6.70 -9.26 40.71
N LEU A 171 -7.98 -9.00 40.98
CA LEU A 171 -8.86 -8.26 40.08
C LEU A 171 -8.48 -6.77 40.02
N ALA A 172 -8.11 -6.15 41.14
CA ALA A 172 -7.60 -4.78 41.15
C ALA A 172 -6.28 -4.67 40.37
N GLU A 173 -5.35 -5.61 40.59
CA GLU A 173 -4.06 -5.66 39.87
C GLU A 173 -4.26 -5.89 38.37
N PHE A 174 -5.15 -6.80 37.98
CA PHE A 174 -5.45 -7.09 36.56
C PHE A 174 -6.05 -5.88 35.84
N LEU A 175 -6.95 -5.14 36.50
CA LEU A 175 -7.59 -3.96 35.92
C LEU A 175 -6.78 -2.67 36.08
N GLY A 176 -5.68 -2.69 36.84
CA GLY A 176 -4.90 -1.49 37.17
C GLY A 176 -5.63 -0.53 38.11
N ALA A 177 -6.57 -1.04 38.93
CA ALA A 177 -7.28 -0.26 39.93
C ALA A 177 -6.41 -0.11 41.20
N GLY A 178 -6.42 1.07 41.82
CA GLY A 178 -5.76 1.34 43.10
C GLY A 178 -6.43 0.69 44.31
N GLY A 179 -7.61 0.10 44.15
CA GLY A 179 -8.33 -0.62 45.20
C GLY A 179 -9.57 -1.32 44.70
N ALA A 180 -10.04 -2.32 45.45
CA ALA A 180 -11.28 -3.05 45.16
C ALA A 180 -12.01 -3.41 46.44
N ALA A 181 -13.34 -3.46 46.37
CA ALA A 181 -14.15 -3.80 47.53
C ALA A 181 -15.46 -4.48 47.16
N LEU A 182 -15.84 -5.46 47.96
CA LEU A 182 -17.10 -6.17 47.87
C LEU A 182 -18.08 -5.61 48.90
N VAL A 183 -19.17 -5.00 48.43
CA VAL A 183 -20.22 -4.43 49.25
C VAL A 183 -21.47 -5.28 49.10
N LEU A 184 -22.00 -5.83 50.19
CA LEU A 184 -23.20 -6.67 50.15
C LEU A 184 -24.28 -6.12 51.09
N LYS A 185 -25.53 -6.46 50.79
CA LYS A 185 -26.64 -6.29 51.74
C LYS A 185 -26.59 -7.39 52.80
N SER A 186 -26.97 -7.04 54.04
CA SER A 186 -27.10 -8.03 55.12
C SER A 186 -28.36 -8.89 55.01
N ALA A 187 -29.41 -8.36 54.37
CA ALA A 187 -30.69 -9.01 54.11
C ALA A 187 -31.46 -8.25 53.01
N PRO A 188 -32.53 -8.81 52.42
CA PRO A 188 -33.43 -8.06 51.55
C PRO A 188 -33.94 -6.80 52.27
N GLY A 189 -33.72 -5.61 51.68
CA GLY A 189 -34.06 -4.31 52.30
C GLY A 189 -33.06 -3.77 53.33
N GLY A 190 -31.97 -4.49 53.60
CA GLY A 190 -30.91 -4.05 54.49
C GLY A 190 -29.96 -3.01 53.86
N ARG A 191 -29.21 -2.29 54.70
CA ARG A 191 -28.18 -1.34 54.26
C ARG A 191 -27.00 -2.07 53.61
N PHE A 192 -26.37 -1.41 52.64
CA PHE A 192 -25.12 -1.86 52.05
C PHE A 192 -23.98 -1.71 53.06
N SER A 193 -23.14 -2.74 53.17
CA SER A 193 -21.96 -2.72 54.03
C SER A 193 -20.78 -3.39 53.31
N PRO A 194 -19.57 -2.82 53.39
CA PRO A 194 -18.38 -3.47 52.87
C PRO A 194 -18.14 -4.78 53.62
N ARG A 195 -18.06 -5.88 52.87
CA ARG A 195 -17.75 -7.20 53.40
C ARG A 195 -16.27 -7.50 53.35
N GLN A 196 -15.63 -7.12 52.25
CA GLN A 196 -14.21 -7.28 52.08
C GLN A 196 -13.64 -6.13 51.26
N THR A 197 -12.45 -5.68 51.63
CA THR A 197 -11.77 -4.56 50.98
C THR A 197 -10.31 -4.91 50.69
N TRP A 198 -9.78 -4.29 49.65
CA TRP A 198 -8.36 -4.29 49.28
C TRP A 198 -7.95 -2.86 48.94
N GLN A 199 -6.95 -2.35 49.68
CA GLN A 199 -6.40 -0.99 49.53
C GLN A 199 -7.47 0.13 49.55
N TRP A 200 -8.57 -0.08 50.29
CA TRP A 200 -9.63 0.90 50.46
C TRP A 200 -9.59 1.48 51.88
N GLU A 201 -9.53 2.80 52.00
CA GLU A 201 -9.47 3.49 53.30
C GLU A 201 -10.84 3.54 54.00
N GLU A 202 -10.91 3.11 55.26
CA GLU A 202 -12.17 2.97 56.00
C GLU A 202 -12.97 4.29 56.15
N LYS A 203 -12.29 5.43 56.18
CA LYS A 203 -12.91 6.77 56.37
C LYS A 203 -13.71 7.27 55.16
N SER A 204 -13.58 6.60 54.01
CA SER A 204 -14.23 7.01 52.76
C SER A 204 -15.57 6.31 52.49
N TRP A 205 -15.92 5.30 53.29
CA TRP A 205 -17.09 4.44 53.03
C TRP A 205 -18.43 5.15 53.12
N ASP A 206 -18.66 5.95 54.16
CA ASP A 206 -19.98 6.55 54.40
C ASP A 206 -20.41 7.44 53.23
N LYS A 207 -19.49 8.24 52.69
CA LYS A 207 -19.76 9.10 51.51
C LYS A 207 -20.05 8.29 50.26
N VAL A 208 -19.26 7.23 50.01
CA VAL A 208 -19.41 6.38 48.83
C VAL A 208 -20.73 5.61 48.89
N LEU A 209 -21.11 5.08 50.05
CA LEU A 209 -22.35 4.34 50.24
C LEU A 209 -23.59 5.23 50.14
N VAL A 210 -23.53 6.46 50.66
CA VAL A 210 -24.61 7.44 50.50
C VAL A 210 -24.78 7.82 49.02
N ASN A 211 -23.69 8.20 48.34
CA ASN A 211 -23.74 8.55 46.92
C ASN A 211 -24.22 7.39 46.06
N LEU A 212 -23.81 6.16 46.38
CA LEU A 212 -24.24 4.97 45.67
C LEU A 212 -25.72 4.67 45.92
N HIS A 213 -26.23 4.88 47.13
CA HIS A 213 -27.66 4.72 47.43
C HIS A 213 -28.50 5.77 46.69
N ASP A 214 -28.10 7.05 46.73
CA ASP A 214 -28.79 8.15 46.07
C ASP A 214 -28.82 7.98 44.55
N GLN A 215 -27.68 7.59 43.94
CA GLN A 215 -27.62 7.31 42.51
C GLN A 215 -28.47 6.11 42.10
N VAL A 216 -28.56 5.10 42.96
CA VAL A 216 -29.38 3.91 42.69
C VAL A 216 -30.86 4.23 42.80
N ASP A 217 -31.27 4.99 43.81
CA ASP A 217 -32.67 5.38 43.99
C ASP A 217 -33.13 6.32 42.85
N ALA A 218 -32.26 7.24 42.42
CA ALA A 218 -32.50 8.09 41.25
C ALA A 218 -32.58 7.26 39.95
N ALA A 219 -31.68 6.30 39.74
CA ALA A 219 -31.67 5.46 38.54
C ALA A 219 -32.86 4.49 38.48
N VAL A 220 -33.34 4.00 39.63
CA VAL A 220 -34.56 3.18 39.74
C VAL A 220 -35.80 4.01 39.38
N ALA A 221 -35.82 5.30 39.72
CA ALA A 221 -36.92 6.20 39.36
C ALA A 221 -36.97 6.51 37.84
N GLU A 222 -35.85 6.43 37.13
CA GLU A 222 -35.79 6.76 35.69
C GLU A 222 -35.95 5.55 34.74
N SER A 223 -36.01 4.31 35.25
CA SER A 223 -36.39 3.07 34.52
C SER A 223 -35.73 2.83 33.15
N ILE A 224 -34.61 3.47 32.83
CA ILE A 224 -33.91 3.32 31.55
C ILE A 224 -32.40 3.40 31.83
N MET A 225 -31.76 2.24 32.06
CA MET A 225 -30.50 1.84 31.41
C MET A 225 -29.87 0.63 32.10
N ALA A 226 -29.18 -0.13 31.26
CA ALA A 226 -28.51 -1.40 31.45
C ALA A 226 -27.66 -1.55 32.74
N PRO A 227 -27.41 -2.80 33.17
CA PRO A 227 -26.47 -3.08 34.25
C PRO A 227 -25.08 -2.55 33.88
N GLY A 228 -24.52 -1.66 34.71
CA GLY A 228 -23.34 -2.17 35.39
C GLY A 228 -22.15 -1.28 35.69
N VAL A 229 -22.14 0.03 35.44
CA VAL A 229 -20.99 0.87 35.85
C VAL A 229 -21.47 2.24 36.34
N PHE A 230 -21.55 2.39 37.67
CA PHE A 230 -21.74 3.73 38.27
C PHE A 230 -20.40 4.40 38.44
N ARG A 231 -20.31 5.67 38.01
CA ARG A 231 -19.16 6.54 38.26
C ARG A 231 -19.46 7.39 39.48
N ILE A 232 -18.73 7.17 40.56
CA ILE A 232 -18.82 8.02 41.75
C ILE A 232 -17.57 8.87 41.78
N ASP A 233 -17.75 10.17 41.56
CA ASP A 233 -16.70 11.16 41.81
C ASP A 233 -16.59 11.33 43.32
N ALA A 234 -15.43 10.98 43.90
CA ALA A 234 -15.20 11.09 45.34
C ALA A 234 -15.12 12.55 45.85
N GLY A 235 -15.41 13.55 45.01
CA GLY A 235 -15.14 14.97 45.25
C GLY A 235 -16.35 15.89 45.04
N THR A 236 -17.27 15.93 45.99
CA THR A 236 -18.16 17.08 46.20
C THR A 236 -18.00 17.57 47.64
N GLY A 237 -16.94 18.33 47.86
CA GLY A 237 -16.62 18.92 49.17
C GLY A 237 -15.25 19.56 49.25
N GLY A 238 -15.01 20.59 48.44
CA GLY A 238 -14.04 21.65 48.70
C GLY A 238 -12.58 21.25 48.95
N LEU A 239 -11.88 20.78 47.91
CA LEU A 239 -10.45 21.03 47.57
C LEU A 239 -10.10 20.16 46.33
N PRO A 240 -9.18 20.60 45.45
CA PRO A 240 -8.85 19.89 44.22
C PRO A 240 -7.87 18.76 44.53
N ASP A 241 -8.36 17.69 45.14
CA ASP A 241 -7.60 16.45 45.25
C ASP A 241 -8.06 15.50 44.13
N GLN A 242 -7.08 14.92 43.44
CA GLN A 242 -7.19 14.23 42.16
C GLN A 242 -8.40 13.29 42.14
N GLY A 243 -9.31 13.51 41.17
CA GLY A 243 -10.61 12.84 41.09
C GLY A 243 -10.48 11.32 41.00
N ARG A 244 -10.49 10.65 42.16
CA ARG A 244 -10.57 9.20 42.26
C ARG A 244 -11.90 8.75 41.67
N ARG A 245 -11.84 7.93 40.64
CA ARG A 245 -13.01 7.44 39.91
C ARG A 245 -13.37 6.06 40.43
N ILE A 246 -14.55 5.95 41.03
CA ILE A 246 -15.06 4.64 41.46
C ILE A 246 -15.97 4.07 40.36
N ILE A 247 -15.72 2.82 39.99
CA ILE A 247 -16.61 2.01 39.15
C ILE A 247 -17.37 1.05 40.06
N ALA A 248 -18.70 1.11 40.05
CA ALA A 248 -19.54 0.16 40.78
C ALA A 248 -20.24 -0.81 39.82
N LEU A 249 -19.95 -2.10 39.98
CA LEU A 249 -20.55 -3.22 39.25
C LEU A 249 -21.62 -3.88 40.15
N PRO A 250 -22.90 -3.90 39.75
CA PRO A 250 -23.96 -4.52 40.52
C PRO A 250 -23.79 -6.04 40.52
N LEU A 251 -23.99 -6.64 41.69
CA LEU A 251 -24.03 -8.08 41.88
C LEU A 251 -25.49 -8.50 41.99
N GLU A 252 -25.97 -9.16 40.94
CA GLU A 252 -27.37 -9.57 40.82
C GLU A 252 -27.47 -11.09 40.75
N HIS A 253 -28.48 -11.64 41.43
CA HIS A 253 -28.79 -13.06 41.39
C HIS A 253 -30.31 -13.23 41.36
N GLN A 254 -30.84 -13.86 40.30
CA GLN A 254 -32.28 -14.09 40.13
C GLN A 254 -33.10 -12.80 40.31
N ASP A 255 -32.72 -11.74 39.60
CA ASP A 255 -33.35 -10.40 39.67
C ASP A 255 -33.25 -9.69 41.04
N LEU A 256 -32.51 -10.24 42.00
CA LEU A 256 -32.22 -9.62 43.28
C LEU A 256 -30.83 -9.00 43.28
N ARG A 257 -30.76 -7.68 43.54
CA ARG A 257 -29.49 -6.99 43.75
C ARG A 257 -28.93 -7.27 45.14
N LEU A 258 -27.91 -8.11 45.18
CA LEU A 258 -27.20 -8.55 46.38
C LEU A 258 -26.21 -7.51 46.90
N GLY A 259 -25.63 -6.72 46.00
CA GLY A 259 -24.51 -5.86 46.35
C GLY A 259 -23.85 -5.17 45.16
N TYR A 260 -22.64 -4.69 45.38
CA TYR A 260 -21.78 -4.08 44.38
C TYR A 260 -20.33 -4.53 44.57
N LEU A 261 -19.64 -4.75 43.46
CA LEU A 261 -18.19 -4.76 43.39
C LEU A 261 -17.72 -3.35 43.01
N LEU A 262 -16.94 -2.73 43.88
CA LEU A 262 -16.40 -1.39 43.68
C LEU A 262 -14.93 -1.47 43.29
N LEU A 263 -14.53 -0.68 42.29
CA LEU A 263 -13.15 -0.54 41.83
C LEU A 263 -12.74 0.92 41.87
N LEU A 264 -11.58 1.19 42.46
CA LEU A 264 -11.03 2.53 42.65
C LEU A 264 -9.93 2.80 41.61
N PHE A 265 -10.11 3.79 40.74
CA PHE A 265 -9.13 4.25 39.74
C PHE A 265 -8.63 5.66 40.04
#